data_AF-A0A660LYA4-F1
#
_entry.id   AF-A0A660LYA4-F1
#
_cell.length_a   1.000
_cell.length_b   1.000
_cell.length_c   1.000
_cell.angle_alpha   90.00
_cell.angle_beta   90.00
_cell.angle_gamma   90.00
#
_symmetry.space_group_name_H-M   'P 1'
#
loop_
_entity.id
_entity.type
_entity.pdbx_description
1 polymer ?
#
loop_
_entity_poly.entity_id
_entity_poly.type
_entity_poly.pdbx_seq_one_letter_code
_entity_poly.pdbx_strand_id
1 'polypeptide(L)' 'AHARGVAMLTGHKAGLAIAEYTPLQIKQTLTGYGKADKKQIQEMVRLNLGLSQAPKPDDCADALAAAITHAAMTRPSVV' A
#
# COMPACT_ATOMS: atom_id res chain seq x y z
N ALA A 1 13.26 -0.33 -17.22
CA ALA A 1 11.83 -0.51 -16.87
C ALA A 1 11.41 -1.99 -16.82
N HIS A 2 12.22 -2.91 -16.26
CA HIS A 2 11.96 -4.36 -16.31
C HIS A 2 11.81 -5.05 -14.94
N ALA A 3 12.20 -4.39 -13.85
CA ALA A 3 12.21 -5.00 -12.51
C ALA A 3 10.83 -5.47 -12.03
N ARG A 4 9.77 -4.69 -12.31
CA ARG A 4 8.39 -5.03 -11.95
C ARG A 4 7.93 -6.35 -12.61
N GLY A 5 8.22 -6.52 -13.90
CA GLY A 5 7.85 -7.73 -14.64
C GLY A 5 8.53 -8.98 -14.09
N VAL A 6 9.81 -8.88 -13.69
CA VAL A 6 10.54 -9.98 -13.07
C VAL A 6 9.96 -10.33 -11.70
N ALA A 7 9.65 -9.34 -10.87
CA ALA A 7 9.02 -9.55 -9.56
C ALA A 7 7.65 -10.22 -9.68
N MET A 8 6.80 -9.76 -10.61
CA MET A 8 5.48 -10.37 -10.86
C MET A 8 5.60 -11.79 -11.38
N LEU A 9 6.47 -12.05 -12.37
CA LEU A 9 6.68 -13.40 -12.90
C LEU A 9 7.17 -14.36 -11.81
N THR A 10 8.08 -13.91 -10.95
CA THR A 10 8.63 -14.71 -9.85
C THR A 10 7.57 -15.00 -8.80
N GLY A 11 6.78 -14.00 -8.41
CA GLY A 11 5.65 -14.17 -7.49
C GLY A 11 4.61 -15.15 -8.03
N HIS A 12 4.28 -15.05 -9.32
CA HIS A 12 3.35 -15.97 -9.96
C HIS A 12 3.89 -17.40 -10.01
N LYS A 13 5.17 -17.59 -10.37
CA LYS A 13 5.83 -18.90 -10.34
C LYS A 13 5.89 -19.51 -8.93
N ALA A 14 5.91 -18.70 -7.89
CA ALA A 14 5.85 -19.13 -6.50
C ALA A 14 4.42 -19.40 -6.00
N GLY A 15 3.39 -19.26 -6.85
CA GLY A 15 1.99 -19.49 -6.48
C GLY A 15 1.36 -18.38 -5.63
N LEU A 16 1.99 -17.19 -5.59
CA LEU A 16 1.46 -16.05 -4.83
C LEU A 16 0.35 -15.35 -5.61
N ALA A 17 -0.71 -14.95 -4.90
CA ALA A 17 -1.74 -14.07 -5.46
C ALA A 17 -1.16 -12.66 -5.62
N ILE A 18 -1.19 -12.14 -6.85
CA ILE A 18 -0.70 -10.80 -7.16
C ILE A 18 -1.89 -9.86 -7.26
N ALA A 19 -1.88 -8.81 -6.45
CA ALA A 19 -2.84 -7.71 -6.52
C ALA A 19 -2.13 -6.43 -6.96
N GLU A 20 -2.77 -5.68 -7.86
CA GLU A 20 -2.26 -4.41 -8.35
C GLU A 20 -3.17 -3.27 -7.88
N TYR A 21 -2.57 -2.24 -7.29
CA TYR A 21 -3.26 -1.04 -6.85
C TYR A 21 -2.66 0.18 -7.53
N THR A 22 -3.53 1.03 -8.06
CA THR A 22 -3.13 2.33 -8.61
C THR A 22 -2.75 3.29 -7.49
N PRO A 23 -1.87 4.27 -7.73
CA PRO A 23 -1.56 5.31 -6.75
C PRO A 23 -2.80 6.04 -6.24
N LEU A 24 -3.84 6.16 -7.08
CA LEU A 24 -5.11 6.77 -6.71
C LEU A 24 -5.86 5.92 -5.68
N GLN A 25 -5.93 4.60 -5.87
CA GLN A 25 -6.55 3.67 -4.92
C GLN A 25 -5.85 3.74 -3.56
N ILE A 26 -4.51 3.72 -3.54
CA ILE A 26 -3.74 3.81 -2.29
C ILE A 26 -4.07 5.11 -1.54
N LYS A 27 -4.09 6.25 -2.25
CA LYS A 27 -4.44 7.54 -1.67
C LYS A 27 -5.88 7.57 -1.15
N GLN A 28 -6.84 7.11 -1.95
CA GLN A 28 -8.25 7.06 -1.55
C GLN A 28 -8.47 6.18 -0.31
N THR A 29 -7.83 5.02 -0.25
CA THR A 29 -7.98 4.10 0.89
C THR A 29 -7.39 4.65 2.17
N LEU A 30 -6.27 5.36 2.11
CA LEU A 30 -5.61 5.92 3.30
C LEU A 30 -6.18 7.25 3.77
N THR A 31 -6.48 8.17 2.85
CA THR A 31 -6.86 9.55 3.21
C THR A 31 -8.33 9.86 2.94
N GLY A 32 -9.07 8.96 2.28
CA GLY A 32 -10.44 9.18 1.85
C GLY A 32 -10.60 10.01 0.57
N TYR A 33 -9.51 10.57 0.03
CA TYR A 33 -9.56 11.38 -1.20
C TYR A 33 -8.29 11.20 -2.05
N GLY A 34 -8.45 11.15 -3.37
CA GLY A 34 -7.37 10.76 -4.30
C GLY A 34 -6.23 11.76 -4.50
N LYS A 35 -6.32 12.96 -3.92
CA LYS A 35 -5.34 14.07 -4.10
C LYS A 35 -4.39 14.25 -2.91
N ALA A 36 -4.23 13.23 -2.05
CA ALA A 36 -3.32 13.33 -0.92
C ALA A 36 -1.84 13.48 -1.35
N ASP A 37 -1.13 14.32 -0.59
CA ASP A 37 0.32 14.52 -0.72
C ASP A 37 1.11 13.38 -0.07
N LYS A 38 2.37 13.19 -0.49
CA LYS A 38 3.25 12.14 0.08
C LYS A 38 3.37 12.24 1.60
N LYS A 39 3.49 13.45 2.16
CA LYS A 39 3.52 13.68 3.62
C LYS A 39 2.24 13.23 4.31
N GLN A 40 1.09 13.43 3.67
CA GLN A 40 -0.20 13.01 4.22
C GLN A 40 -0.32 11.48 4.21
N ILE A 41 0.16 10.81 3.16
CA ILE A 41 0.23 9.35 3.13
C ILE A 41 1.10 8.82 4.27
N GLN A 42 2.30 9.36 4.46
CA GLN A 42 3.21 8.96 5.54
C GLN A 42 2.58 9.11 6.93
N GLU A 43 1.91 10.24 7.16
CA GLU A 43 1.22 10.50 8.42
C GLU A 43 0.02 9.56 8.62
N MET A 44 -0.75 9.29 7.57
CA MET A 44 -1.87 8.34 7.65
C MET A 44 -1.38 6.91 7.90
N VAL A 45 -0.26 6.50 7.30
CA VAL A 45 0.36 5.20 7.59
C VAL A 45 0.80 5.14 9.06
N ARG A 46 1.43 6.21 9.57
CA ARG A 46 1.82 6.32 10.98
C ARG A 46 0.62 6.17 11.92
N LEU A 47 -0.47 6.88 11.63
CA LEU A 47 -1.70 6.83 12.42
C LEU A 47 -2.39 5.47 12.35
N ASN A 48 -2.49 4.86 11.16
CA ASN A 48 -3.11 3.55 10.96
C ASN A 48 -2.35 2.42 11.68
N LEU A 49 -1.03 2.53 11.80
CA LEU A 49 -0.16 1.53 12.44
C LEU A 49 0.19 1.88 13.89
N GLY A 50 -0.30 3.00 14.43
CA GLY A 50 0.01 3.44 15.80
C GLY A 50 1.49 3.74 16.03
N LEU A 51 2.23 4.14 14.99
CA LEU A 51 3.66 4.39 15.07
C LEU A 51 3.95 5.74 15.76
N SER A 52 4.94 5.76 16.65
CA SER A 52 5.35 6.98 17.36
C SER A 52 6.01 8.01 16.43
N GLN A 53 6.61 7.56 15.32
CA GLN A 53 7.30 8.40 14.35
C GLN A 53 6.93 7.98 12.94
N ALA A 54 7.02 8.90 11.97
CA ALA A 54 6.81 8.58 10.57
C ALA A 54 7.83 7.50 10.13
N PRO A 55 7.38 6.44 9.44
CA PRO A 55 8.27 5.38 8.99
C PRO A 55 9.31 5.94 8.02
N LYS A 56 10.59 5.74 8.35
CA LYS A 56 11.74 6.04 7.50
C LYS A 56 12.42 4.73 7.10
N PRO A 57 12.99 4.62 5.89
CA PRO A 57 12.98 5.59 4.79
C PRO A 57 11.60 5.75 4.13
N ASP A 58 11.43 6.79 3.29
CA ASP A 58 10.16 7.12 2.63
C ASP A 58 9.56 5.94 1.84
N ASP A 59 10.41 5.07 1.29
CA ASP A 59 10.00 3.86 0.56
C ASP A 59 9.28 2.84 1.45
N CYS A 60 9.60 2.79 2.75
CA CYS A 60 8.89 1.93 3.70
C CYS A 60 7.45 2.41 3.90
N ALA A 61 7.21 3.72 3.90
CA ALA A 61 5.86 4.26 4.02
C ALA A 61 5.00 3.87 2.81
N ASP A 62 5.56 3.93 1.59
CA ASP A 62 4.85 3.54 0.37
C ASP A 62 4.53 2.03 0.34
N ALA A 63 5.45 1.18 0.82
CA ALA A 63 5.21 -0.26 0.95
C ALA A 63 4.11 -0.58 1.99
N LEU A 64 4.14 0.08 3.15
CA LEU A 64 3.12 -0.05 4.19
C LEU A 64 1.76 0.48 3.71
N ALA A 65 1.75 1.57 2.96
CA ALA A 65 0.55 2.12 2.34
C ALA A 65 -0.10 1.12 1.39
N ALA A 66 0.69 0.46 0.53
CA ALA A 66 0.20 -0.60 -0.35
C ALA A 66 -0.34 -1.81 0.44
N ALA A 67 0.31 -2.20 1.53
CA ALA A 67 -0.15 -3.29 2.40
C ALA A 67 -1.48 -2.98 3.10
N ILE A 68 -1.63 -1.77 3.63
CA ILE A 68 -2.89 -1.31 4.24
C ILE A 68 -4.00 -1.27 3.19
N THR A 69 -3.69 -0.80 1.98
CA THR A 69 -4.64 -0.78 0.86
C THR A 69 -5.10 -2.19 0.50
N HIS A 70 -4.16 -3.14 0.40
CA HIS A 70 -4.47 -4.54 0.17
C HIS A 70 -5.39 -5.09 1.26
N ALA A 71 -5.02 -4.93 2.53
CA ALA A 71 -5.80 -5.43 3.66
C ALA A 71 -7.21 -4.83 3.74
N ALA A 72 -7.37 -3.55 3.36
CA ALA A 72 -8.68 -2.91 3.30
C ALA A 72 -9.55 -3.44 2.14
N MET A 73 -8.94 -3.75 0.99
CA MET A 73 -9.67 -4.24 -0.19
C MET A 73 -9.93 -5.76 -0.15
N THR A 74 -9.14 -6.54 0.59
CA THR A 74 -9.32 -7.99 0.73
C THR A 74 -10.06 -8.40 1.99
N ARG A 75 -10.41 -7.46 2.88
CA ARG A 75 -11.19 -7.76 4.08
C ARG A 75 -12.53 -8.38 3.67
N PRO A 76 -12.81 -9.65 4.01
CA PRO A 76 -14.12 -10.22 3.78
C PRO A 76 -15.11 -9.43 4.61
N SER A 77 -16.17 -8.92 3.99
CA SER A 77 -17.31 -8.33 4.70
C SER A 77 -17.88 -9.43 5.59
N VAL A 78 -17.55 -9.40 6.88
CA VAL A 78 -18.26 -10.22 7.87
C VAL A 78 -19.64 -9.60 7.98
N VAL A 79 -20.58 -10.20 7.25
CA VAL A 79 -22.03 -10.05 7.44
C VAL A 79 -22.49 -11.20 8.30
#